data_AF-A0A832ZRD1-F1
#
_entry.id   AF-A0A832ZRD1-F1
#
_cell.length_a   1.000
_cell.length_b   1.000
_cell.length_c   1.000
_cell.angle_alpha   90.00
_cell.angle_beta   90.00
_cell.angle_gamma   90.00
#
_symmetry.space_group_name_H-M   'P 1'
#
loop_
_entity.id
_entity.type
_entity.pdbx_description
1 polymer ?
#
loop_
_entity_poly.entity_id
_entity_poly.type
_entity_poly.pdbx_seq_one_letter_code
_entity_poly.pdbx_strand_id
1 'polypeptide(L)'
;MSGEDSSIYQNIFRWAFRTGATVKEKDERLLKRLIFAIRGEETPGRFLDRLSETLTEYRTNVGIQLDVNIHPDIVRRRWSGDSFHYLRSTILSGFLNAFSAKESDEEGE
;
A
#
# COMPACT_ATOMS: atom_id res chain seq x y z
N MET A 1 1.73 -22.84 -2.67
CA MET A 1 2.44 -21.62 -3.10
C MET A 1 3.74 -22.03 -3.75
N SER A 2 4.00 -21.59 -4.98
CA SER A 2 5.30 -21.77 -5.61
C SER A 2 6.33 -20.82 -4.96
N GLY A 3 7.64 -21.08 -5.15
CA GLY A 3 8.69 -20.19 -4.64
C GLY A 3 8.61 -18.76 -5.21
N GLU A 4 8.10 -18.61 -6.43
CA GLU A 4 7.92 -17.31 -7.09
C GLU A 4 6.81 -16.49 -6.45
N ASP A 5 5.68 -17.12 -6.08
CA ASP A 5 4.55 -16.46 -5.43
C ASP A 5 4.96 -15.79 -4.10
N SER A 6 5.81 -16.47 -3.32
CA SER A 6 6.34 -15.95 -2.06
C SER A 6 7.15 -14.66 -2.26
N SER A 7 7.97 -14.60 -3.31
CA SER A 7 8.78 -13.43 -3.64
C SER A 7 7.91 -12.21 -4.00
N ILE A 8 6.82 -12.42 -4.73
CA ILE A 8 5.92 -11.35 -5.16
C ILE A 8 5.21 -10.71 -3.98
N TYR A 9 4.61 -11.50 -3.09
CA TYR A 9 3.95 -10.95 -1.90
C TYR A 9 4.95 -10.22 -0.99
N GLN A 10 6.18 -10.71 -0.87
CA GLN A 10 7.23 -10.00 -0.12
C GLN A 10 7.57 -8.65 -0.75
N ASN A 11 7.69 -8.58 -2.08
CA ASN A 11 7.95 -7.33 -2.79
C ASN A 11 6.79 -6.33 -2.63
N ILE A 12 5.54 -6.81 -2.75
CA ILE A 12 4.34 -6.00 -2.55
C ILE A 12 4.25 -5.51 -1.10
N PHE A 13 4.59 -6.35 -0.12
CA PHE A 13 4.65 -5.94 1.29
C PHE A 13 5.65 -4.80 1.48
N ARG A 14 6.88 -4.96 0.98
CA ARG A 14 7.94 -3.94 1.10
C ARG A 14 7.53 -2.64 0.41
N TRP A 15 6.90 -2.73 -0.75
CA TRP A 15 6.34 -1.57 -1.45
C TRP A 15 5.26 -0.89 -0.61
N ALA A 16 4.30 -1.64 -0.07
CA ALA A 16 3.22 -1.09 0.73
C ALA A 16 3.75 -0.44 2.00
N PHE A 17 4.74 -1.05 2.67
CA PHE A 17 5.41 -0.46 3.82
C PHE A 17 6.10 0.86 3.46
N ARG A 18 6.96 0.89 2.44
CA ARG A 18 7.69 2.11 2.03
C ARG A 18 6.73 3.22 1.59
N THR A 19 5.75 2.88 0.76
CA THR A 19 4.71 3.82 0.31
C THR A 19 3.94 4.36 1.51
N GLY A 20 3.57 3.49 2.45
CA GLY A 20 2.90 3.89 3.68
C GLY A 20 3.76 4.84 4.51
N ALA A 21 5.05 4.57 4.66
CA ALA A 21 5.98 5.42 5.40
C ALA A 21 6.09 6.80 4.76
N THR A 22 6.27 6.89 3.44
CA THR A 22 6.30 8.16 2.70
C THR A 22 4.99 8.94 2.85
N VAL A 23 3.84 8.27 2.79
CA VAL A 23 2.53 8.91 3.00
C VAL A 23 2.39 9.41 4.43
N LYS A 24 2.81 8.62 5.43
CA LYS A 24 2.75 8.97 6.85
C LYS A 24 3.64 10.18 7.18
N GLU A 25 4.86 10.18 6.67
CA GLU A 25 5.84 11.27 6.84
C GLU A 25 5.27 12.61 6.36
N LYS A 26 4.51 12.59 5.27
CA LYS A 26 3.79 13.77 4.79
C LYS A 26 2.65 14.18 5.72
N ASP A 27 1.78 13.23 6.06
CA ASP A 27 0.68 13.39 7.02
C ASP A 27 0.11 12.02 7.39
N GLU A 28 0.19 11.65 8.67
CA GLU A 28 -0.36 10.41 9.21
C GLU A 28 -1.85 10.22 8.85
N ARG A 29 -2.63 11.32 8.77
CA ARG A 29 -4.05 11.27 8.41
C ARG A 29 -4.27 10.81 6.97
N LEU A 30 -3.33 11.08 6.06
CA LEU A 30 -3.37 10.56 4.69
C LEU A 30 -3.19 9.04 4.70
N LEU A 31 -2.21 8.51 5.42
CA LEU A 31 -2.02 7.05 5.50
C LEU A 31 -3.26 6.38 6.12
N LYS A 32 -3.79 6.98 7.18
CA LYS A 32 -5.04 6.53 7.78
C LYS A 32 -6.16 6.49 6.74
N ARG A 33 -6.41 7.60 6.03
CA ARG A 33 -7.43 7.70 4.98
C ARG A 33 -7.25 6.62 3.90
N LEU A 34 -6.02 6.38 3.44
CA LEU A 34 -5.70 5.32 2.48
C LEU A 34 -6.10 3.93 2.99
N ILE A 35 -5.72 3.59 4.22
CA ILE A 35 -6.08 2.30 4.84
C ILE A 35 -7.60 2.15 4.94
N PHE A 36 -8.31 3.19 5.41
CA PHE A 36 -9.77 3.17 5.53
C PHE A 36 -10.48 3.04 4.19
N ALA A 37 -9.94 3.66 3.13
CA ALA A 37 -10.51 3.62 1.79
C ALA A 37 -10.50 2.21 1.17
N ILE A 38 -9.45 1.41 1.43
CA ILE A 38 -9.28 0.10 0.79
C ILE A 38 -9.64 -1.08 1.70
N ARG A 39 -9.64 -0.92 3.03
CA ARG A 39 -9.89 -2.05 3.95
C ARG A 39 -11.28 -2.65 3.81
N GLY A 40 -12.27 -1.87 3.37
CA GLY A 40 -13.65 -2.35 3.21
C GLY A 40 -13.90 -3.07 1.89
N GLU A 41 -12.94 -3.00 0.95
CA GLU A 41 -13.14 -3.53 -0.39
C GLU A 41 -12.80 -5.02 -0.44
N GLU A 42 -13.83 -5.84 -0.67
CA GLU A 42 -13.73 -7.31 -0.71
C GLU A 42 -13.67 -7.88 -2.12
N THR A 43 -13.76 -7.02 -3.14
CA THR A 43 -13.66 -7.44 -4.55
C THR A 43 -12.38 -6.92 -5.18
N PRO A 44 -11.68 -7.73 -6.03
CA PRO A 44 -10.42 -7.32 -6.64
C PRO A 44 -10.51 -6.00 -7.41
N GLY A 45 -11.55 -5.84 -8.24
CA GLY A 45 -11.75 -4.61 -9.03
C GLY A 45 -11.84 -3.37 -8.15
N ARG A 46 -12.82 -3.34 -7.23
CA ARG A 46 -13.03 -2.17 -6.36
C ARG A 46 -11.82 -1.88 -5.48
N PHE A 47 -11.14 -2.92 -4.96
CA PHE A 47 -9.94 -2.73 -4.16
C PHE A 47 -8.82 -2.04 -4.96
N LEU A 48 -8.56 -2.51 -6.19
CA LEU A 48 -7.52 -1.95 -7.05
C LEU A 48 -7.87 -0.55 -7.56
N ASP A 49 -9.14 -0.31 -7.87
CA ASP A 49 -9.64 1.01 -8.28
C ASP A 49 -9.46 2.01 -7.15
N ARG A 50 -9.94 1.70 -5.94
CA ARG A 50 -9.78 2.57 -4.76
C ARG A 50 -8.34 2.85 -4.41
N LEU A 51 -7.47 1.83 -4.46
CA LEU A 51 -6.04 1.99 -4.21
C LEU A 51 -5.41 2.94 -5.23
N SER A 52 -5.70 2.73 -6.52
CA SER A 52 -5.12 3.51 -7.62
C SER A 52 -5.62 4.95 -7.63
N GLU A 53 -6.92 5.16 -7.41
CA GLU A 53 -7.54 6.48 -7.30
C GLU A 53 -6.91 7.27 -6.15
N THR A 54 -6.80 6.67 -4.97
CA THR A 54 -6.29 7.36 -3.78
C THR A 54 -4.81 7.73 -3.93
N LEU A 55 -3.96 6.83 -4.45
CA LEU A 55 -2.56 7.15 -4.70
C LEU A 55 -2.40 8.21 -5.80
N THR A 56 -3.25 8.18 -6.83
CA THR A 56 -3.26 9.20 -7.88
C THR A 56 -3.64 10.56 -7.32
N GLU A 57 -4.65 10.64 -6.45
CA GLU A 57 -5.03 11.87 -5.76
C GLU A 57 -3.85 12.43 -4.96
N TYR A 58 -3.12 11.60 -4.23
CA TYR A 58 -1.96 12.04 -3.44
C TYR A 58 -0.83 12.60 -4.32
N ARG A 59 -0.68 12.06 -5.52
CA ARG A 59 0.32 12.51 -6.49
C ARG A 59 -0.08 13.81 -7.19
N THR A 60 -1.35 13.98 -7.56
CA THR A 60 -1.81 15.11 -8.39
C THR A 60 -2.32 16.30 -7.59
N ASN A 61 -2.75 16.11 -6.34
CA ASN A 61 -3.23 17.19 -5.51
C ASN A 61 -2.08 18.13 -5.10
N VAL A 62 -2.20 19.42 -5.45
CA VAL A 62 -1.20 20.46 -5.19
C VAL A 62 -0.84 20.61 -3.71
N GLY A 63 -1.76 20.31 -2.80
CA GLY A 63 -1.50 20.36 -1.36
C GLY A 63 -0.75 19.14 -0.79
N ILE A 64 -0.70 18.03 -1.55
CA ILE A 64 -0.07 16.78 -1.12
C ILE A 64 1.25 16.54 -1.88
N GLN A 65 1.18 16.40 -3.20
CA GLN A 65 2.29 16.17 -4.13
C GLN A 65 3.27 15.07 -3.69
N LEU A 66 2.74 13.88 -3.39
CA LEU A 66 3.55 12.71 -3.06
C LEU A 66 3.94 11.93 -4.32
N ASP A 67 5.23 11.62 -4.49
CA ASP A 67 5.69 10.71 -5.54
C ASP A 67 5.46 9.24 -5.13
N VAL A 68 4.20 8.83 -5.16
CA VAL A 68 3.77 7.46 -4.85
C VAL A 68 3.05 6.86 -6.04
N ASN A 69 3.42 5.62 -6.37
CA ASN A 69 2.89 4.90 -7.52
C ASN A 69 2.53 3.47 -7.13
N ILE A 70 1.49 2.92 -7.76
CA ILE A 70 1.11 1.52 -7.58
C ILE A 70 2.22 0.60 -8.09
N HIS A 71 2.50 -0.48 -7.34
CA HIS A 71 3.52 -1.44 -7.74
C HIS A 71 3.12 -2.15 -9.05
N PRO A 72 4.02 -2.28 -10.05
CA PRO A 72 3.67 -2.84 -11.36
C PRO A 72 3.07 -4.25 -11.31
N ASP A 73 3.55 -5.11 -10.41
CA ASP A 73 3.02 -6.48 -10.29
C ASP A 73 1.57 -6.53 -9.76
N ILE A 74 1.10 -5.47 -9.10
CA ILE A 74 -0.29 -5.35 -8.66
C ILE A 74 -1.21 -5.18 -9.88
N VAL A 75 -0.80 -4.41 -10.89
CA VAL A 75 -1.64 -4.12 -12.07
C VAL A 75 -1.43 -5.09 -13.23
N ARG A 76 -0.26 -5.70 -13.35
CA ARG A 76 0.07 -6.63 -14.45
C ARG A 76 -0.54 -8.01 -14.28
N ARG A 77 -0.93 -8.38 -13.06
CA ARG A 77 -1.47 -9.71 -12.73
C ARG A 77 -2.99 -9.65 -12.59
N ARG A 78 -3.62 -10.77 -12.93
CA ARG A 78 -5.03 -10.99 -12.62
C ARG A 78 -5.15 -11.59 -11.23
N TRP A 79 -5.80 -10.86 -10.32
CA TRP A 79 -6.05 -11.31 -8.94
C TRP A 79 -7.46 -11.86 -8.81
N SER A 80 -7.59 -13.05 -8.24
CA SER A 80 -8.88 -13.72 -8.01
C SER A 80 -8.79 -14.77 -6.91
N GLY A 81 -9.89 -14.98 -6.18
CA GLY A 81 -9.96 -15.96 -5.08
C GLY A 81 -8.84 -15.73 -4.07
N ASP A 82 -8.16 -16.81 -3.67
CA ASP A 82 -7.10 -16.78 -2.65
C ASP A 82 -5.97 -15.80 -2.97
N SER A 83 -5.55 -15.72 -4.24
CA SER A 83 -4.47 -14.78 -4.65
C SER A 83 -4.82 -13.33 -4.34
N PHE A 84 -6.10 -12.95 -4.49
CA PHE A 84 -6.57 -11.62 -4.12
C PHE A 84 -6.59 -11.43 -2.60
N HIS A 85 -7.06 -12.43 -1.85
CA HIS A 85 -7.06 -12.35 -0.39
C HIS A 85 -5.65 -12.20 0.18
N TYR A 86 -4.66 -12.92 -0.38
CA TYR A 86 -3.25 -12.72 -0.05
C TYR A 86 -2.78 -11.32 -0.42
N LEU A 87 -2.99 -10.86 -1.66
CA LEU A 87 -2.63 -9.51 -2.08
C LEU A 87 -3.17 -8.44 -1.13
N ARG A 88 -4.48 -8.47 -0.88
CA ARG A 88 -5.19 -7.52 -0.02
C ARG A 88 -4.59 -7.51 1.38
N SER A 89 -4.37 -8.70 1.95
CA SER A 89 -3.77 -8.84 3.28
C SER A 89 -2.35 -8.30 3.30
N THR A 90 -1.52 -8.64 2.30
CA THR A 90 -0.15 -8.15 2.15
C THR A 90 -0.07 -6.63 2.11
N ILE A 91 -0.92 -5.98 1.30
CA ILE A 91 -0.95 -4.51 1.17
C ILE A 91 -1.41 -3.86 2.48
N LEU A 92 -2.51 -4.34 3.06
CA LEU A 92 -3.04 -3.83 4.32
C LEU A 92 -2.02 -4.00 5.45
N SER A 93 -1.37 -5.16 5.54
CA SER A 93 -0.30 -5.39 6.52
C SER A 93 0.86 -4.44 6.29
N GLY A 94 1.31 -4.21 5.05
CA GLY A 94 2.39 -3.25 4.78
C GLY A 94 2.05 -1.84 5.26
N PHE A 95 0.85 -1.34 4.92
CA PHE A 95 0.39 -0.01 5.37
C PHE A 95 0.19 0.07 6.88
N LEU A 96 -0.38 -0.95 7.52
CA LEU A 96 -0.58 -0.97 8.98
C LEU A 96 0.74 -1.03 9.76
N ASN A 97 1.73 -1.74 9.21
CA ASN A 97 3.08 -1.74 9.78
C ASN A 97 3.75 -0.38 9.62
N ALA A 98 3.62 0.28 8.47
CA ALA A 98 4.12 1.64 8.30
C ALA A 98 3.42 2.64 9.24
N PHE A 99 2.11 2.47 9.45
CA PHE A 99 1.34 3.29 10.36
C PHE A 99 1.83 3.15 11.80
N SER A 100 2.05 1.91 12.24
CA SER A 100 2.49 1.57 13.60
C SER A 100 3.99 1.76 13.84
N ALA A 101 4.80 1.80 12.77
CA ALA A 101 6.23 2.06 12.88
C ALA A 101 6.40 3.42 13.54
N LYS A 102 7.10 3.44 14.68
CA LYS A 102 7.57 4.70 15.25
C LYS A 102 8.49 5.35 14.22
N GLU A 103 8.46 6.68 14.17
CA GLU A 103 9.61 7.39 13.61
C GLU A 103 10.78 6.98 14.49
N SER A 104 11.56 6.00 14.03
CA SER A 104 12.78 5.61 14.71
C SER A 104 13.66 6.85 14.74
N ASP A 105 14.03 7.27 15.93
CA ASP A 105 14.85 8.45 16.20
C ASP A 105 16.02 8.54 15.21
N GLU A 106 15.98 9.54 14.32
CA GLU A 106 17.20 10.10 13.74
C GLU A 106 17.92 10.85 14.87
N GLU A 107 18.60 10.14 15.76
CA GLU A 107 19.67 10.70 16.61
C GLU A 107 20.40 9.57 17.36
N GLY A 108 21.62 9.25 16.90
CA GLY A 108 22.68 8.70 17.76
C GLY A 108 23.13 7.26 17.49
N GLU A 109 24.07 7.10 16.55
CA GLU A 109 25.34 6.37 16.76
C GLU A 109 26.43 6.91 15.83
#